data_AF-A0AAW4BRX0-F1
#
_entry.id   AF-A0AAW4BRX0-F1
#
_cell.length_a   1.000
_cell.length_b   1.000
_cell.length_c   1.000
_cell.angle_alpha   90.00
_cell.angle_beta   90.00
_cell.angle_gamma   90.00
#
_symmetry.space_group_name_H-M   'P 1'
#
loop_
_entity.id
_entity.type
_entity.pdbx_description
1 polymer ?
#
loop_
_entity_poly.entity_id
_entity_poly.type
_entity_poly.pdbx_seq_one_letter_code
_entity_poly.pdbx_strand_id
1 'polypeptide(L)' 'MKKDLSKVLMPDHPLYTEAVEALKVYHQAQADGVVGIELERLRLMAEHRFQAVTDYQLQAFGGPAEKDH' A
#
# COMPACT_ATOMS: atom_id res chain seq x y z
N MET A 1 12.77 3.88 23.73
CA MET A 1 11.63 4.60 23.10
C MET A 1 10.38 3.76 23.26
N LYS A 2 9.29 4.32 23.80
CA LYS A 2 7.99 3.65 23.80
C LYS A 2 7.39 3.86 22.41
N LYS A 3 7.15 2.78 21.66
CA LYS A 3 6.44 2.86 20.37
C LYS A 3 5.03 3.37 20.64
N ASP A 4 4.71 4.52 20.07
CA ASP A 4 3.37 5.09 20.19
C ASP A 4 2.43 4.34 19.24
N LEU A 5 1.73 3.34 19.78
CA LEU A 5 0.85 2.47 19.02
C LEU A 5 -0.40 3.20 18.49
N SER A 6 -0.67 4.42 18.96
CA SER A 6 -1.78 5.25 18.46
C SER A 6 -1.57 5.77 17.03
N LYS A 7 -0.34 5.69 16.53
CA LYS A 7 0.02 6.08 15.16
C LYS A 7 0.08 4.92 14.18
N VAL A 8 -0.17 3.69 14.65
CA VAL A 8 -0.26 2.52 13.77
C VAL A 8 -1.47 2.70 12.88
N LEU A 9 -1.31 2.51 11.56
CA LEU A 9 -2.44 2.38 10.65
C LEU A 9 -3.32 1.25 11.16
N MET A 10 -4.43 1.61 11.81
CA MET A 10 -5.45 0.63 12.11
C MET A 10 -6.01 0.10 10.77
N PRO A 11 -6.52 -1.15 10.73
CA PRO A 11 -6.97 -1.77 9.47
C PRO A 11 -8.07 -0.98 8.72
N ASP A 12 -8.77 -0.10 9.43
CA ASP A 12 -9.78 0.84 8.94
C ASP A 12 -9.19 2.14 8.38
N HIS A 13 -7.86 2.31 8.38
CA HIS A 13 -7.23 3.49 7.81
C HIS A 13 -7.38 3.51 6.28
N PRO A 14 -7.80 4.65 5.67
CA PRO A 14 -8.06 4.75 4.23
C PRO A 14 -6.91 4.24 3.35
N LEU A 15 -5.66 4.59 3.68
CA LEU A 15 -4.47 4.10 2.97
C LEU A 15 -4.38 2.57 2.88
N TYR A 16 -4.71 1.86 3.96
CA TYR A 16 -4.66 0.40 3.96
C TYR A 16 -5.81 -0.19 3.14
N THR A 17 -7.00 0.41 3.25
CA THR A 17 -8.17 0.00 2.45
C THR A 17 -7.91 0.20 0.96
N GLU A 18 -7.36 1.35 0.55
CA GLU A 18 -7.02 1.64 -0.84
C GLU A 18 -5.98 0.67 -1.42
N ALA A 19 -4.98 0.27 -0.62
CA ALA A 19 -3.98 -0.73 -1.02
C ALA A 19 -4.60 -2.12 -1.22
N VAL A 20 -5.48 -2.54 -0.31
CA VAL A 20 -6.20 -3.81 -0.41
C VAL A 20 -7.15 -3.84 -1.60
N GLU A 21 -7.88 -2.75 -1.85
CA GLU A 21 -8.77 -2.66 -3.02
C GLU A 21 -7.98 -2.73 -4.34
N ALA A 22 -6.83 -2.07 -4.44
CA ALA A 22 -5.97 -2.17 -5.63
C ALA A 22 -5.48 -3.61 -5.88
N LEU A 23 -5.14 -4.35 -4.83
CA LEU A 23 -4.73 -5.76 -4.94
C LEU A 23 -5.89 -6.67 -5.35
N LYS A 24 -7.10 -6.41 -4.85
CA LYS A 24 -8.31 -7.14 -5.28
C LYS A 24 -8.57 -6.94 -6.77
N VAL A 25 -8.45 -5.71 -7.27
CA VAL A 25 -8.64 -5.40 -8.70
C VAL A 25 -7.61 -6.15 -9.55
N TYR A 26 -6.34 -6.18 -9.13
CA TYR A 26 -5.30 -6.96 -9.82
C TYR A 26 -5.67 -8.46 -9.90
N HIS A 27 -6.08 -9.07 -8.77
CA HIS A 27 -6.44 -10.49 -8.75
C HIS A 27 -7.71 -10.79 -9.54
N GLN A 28 -8.69 -9.88 -9.53
CA GLN A 28 -9.89 -10.03 -10.35
C GLN A 28 -9.53 -9.98 -11.84
N ALA A 29 -8.72 -9.00 -12.26
CA ALA A 29 -8.25 -8.92 -13.64
C ALA A 29 -7.47 -10.17 -14.06
N GLN A 30 -6.63 -10.72 -13.16
CA GLN A 30 -5.93 -11.98 -13.39
C GLN A 30 -6.91 -13.16 -13.57
N ALA A 31 -7.95 -13.23 -12.73
CA ALA A 31 -8.98 -14.27 -12.81
C ALA A 31 -9.83 -14.14 -14.09
N ASP A 32 -10.05 -12.92 -14.56
CA ASP A 32 -10.77 -12.60 -15.80
C ASP A 32 -9.91 -12.84 -17.06
N GLY A 33 -8.65 -13.25 -16.88
CA GLY A 33 -7.73 -13.56 -17.99
C GLY A 33 -7.07 -12.33 -18.61
N VAL A 34 -7.09 -11.18 -17.93
CA VAL A 34 -6.29 -10.00 -18.33
C VAL A 34 -4.81 -10.37 -18.25
N VAL A 35 -4.06 -10.03 -19.28
CA VAL A 35 -2.63 -10.35 -19.40
C VAL A 35 -1.84 -9.19 -19.97
N GLY A 36 -0.51 -9.27 -19.88
CA GLY A 36 0.40 -8.30 -20.47
C GLY A 36 0.38 -6.95 -19.74
N ILE A 37 0.47 -5.87 -20.50
CA ILE A 37 0.69 -4.51 -19.98
C ILE A 37 -0.40 -4.08 -18.99
N GLU A 38 -1.65 -4.45 -19.25
CA GLU A 38 -2.76 -4.03 -18.38
C GLU A 38 -2.70 -4.74 -17.02
N LEU A 39 -2.38 -6.03 -16.98
CA LEU A 39 -2.20 -6.76 -15.73
C LEU A 39 -0.98 -6.23 -14.95
N GLU A 40 0.11 -5.93 -15.65
CA GLU A 40 1.31 -5.38 -15.02
C GLU A 40 1.07 -3.98 -14.45
N ARG A 41 0.29 -3.15 -15.15
CA ARG A 41 -0.10 -1.83 -14.64
C ARG A 41 -0.87 -1.95 -13.33
N LEU A 42 -1.83 -2.88 -13.25
CA LEU A 42 -2.59 -3.12 -12.03
C LEU A 42 -1.70 -3.62 -10.89
N ARG A 43 -0.72 -4.48 -11.19
CA ARG A 43 0.28 -4.92 -10.21
C ARG A 43 1.09 -3.75 -9.66
N LEU A 44 1.66 -2.92 -10.53
CA LEU A 44 2.48 -1.77 -10.12
C LEU A 44 1.67 -0.77 -9.29
N MET A 45 0.39 -0.57 -9.62
CA MET A 45 -0.49 0.28 -8.83
C MET A 45 -0.73 -0.29 -7.43
N ALA A 46 -0.98 -1.60 -7.31
CA ALA A 46 -1.11 -2.24 -6.00
C ALA A 46 0.18 -2.14 -5.19
N GLU A 47 1.34 -2.44 -5.80
CA GLU A 47 2.65 -2.37 -5.16
C GLU A 47 2.98 -0.97 -4.64
N HIS A 48 2.75 0.07 -5.45
CA HIS A 48 2.93 1.46 -5.05
C HIS A 48 2.05 1.85 -3.85
N ARG A 49 0.80 1.36 -3.79
CA ARG A 49 -0.08 1.63 -2.65
C ARG A 49 0.41 0.97 -1.36
N PHE A 50 0.97 -0.25 -1.45
CA PHE A 50 1.59 -0.90 -0.31
C PHE A 50 2.90 -0.24 0.14
N GLN A 51 3.66 0.34 -0.79
CA GLN A 51 4.83 1.15 -0.46
C GLN A 51 4.41 2.36 0.39
N ALA A 52 3.42 3.13 -0.06
CA ALA A 52 2.91 4.27 0.71
C ALA A 52 2.38 3.90 2.11
N VAL A 53 1.77 2.73 2.27
CA VAL A 53 1.37 2.18 3.59
C VAL A 53 2.60 1.92 4.46
N THR A 54 3.65 1.34 3.88
CA THR A 54 4.90 1.03 4.56
C THR A 54 5.63 2.30 5.00
N ASP A 55 5.70 3.31 4.12
CA ASP A 55 6.35 4.60 4.40
C ASP A 55 5.63 5.33 5.53
N TYR A 56 4.30 5.35 5.50
CA TYR A 56 3.50 5.90 6.60
C TYR A 56 3.79 5.16 7.92
N GLN A 57 3.79 3.82 7.91
CA GLN A 57 4.06 3.04 9.12
C GLN A 57 5.46 3.33 9.66
N LEU A 58 6.46 3.42 8.78
CA LEU A 58 7.83 3.74 9.16
C LEU A 58 7.91 5.13 9.80
N GLN A 59 7.27 6.14 9.20
CA GLN A 59 7.19 7.49 9.75
C GLN A 59 6.45 7.50 11.11
N ALA A 60 5.33 6.80 11.22
CA ALA A 60 4.54 6.68 12.44
C ALA A 60 5.33 6.05 13.60
N PHE A 61 6.20 5.07 13.30
CA PHE A 61 7.07 4.42 14.28
C PHE A 61 8.36 5.19 14.61
N GLY A 62 8.53 6.40 14.06
CA GLY A 62 9.70 7.26 14.31
C GLY A 62 10.92 6.91 13.46
N GLY A 63 10.73 6.25 12.32
CA GLY A 63 11.74 6.13 11.28
C GLY A 63 12.02 7.48 10.61
N PRO A 64 13.17 7.65 9.95
CA PRO A 64 13.46 8.88 9.22
C PRO A 64 12.36 9.09 8.18
N ALA A 65 11.73 10.26 8.21
CA ALA A 65 10.86 10.69 7.12
C ALA A 65 11.68 10.66 5.83
N GLU A 66 11.14 10.06 4.77
CA GLU A 66 11.74 10.18 3.45
C GLU A 66 11.99 11.68 3.19
N LYS A 67 13.27 11.99 2.95
CA LYS A 67 13.65 13.32 2.54
C LYS A 67 13.14 13.47 1.12
N ASP A 68 12.20 14.39 0.91
CA ASP A 68 11.90 14.98 -0.40
C ASP A 68 13.20 15.10 -1.23
N HIS A 69 13.24 14.41 -2.38
CA HIS A 69 14.20 14.68 -3.45
C HIS A 69 13.63 14.30 -4.81
#